data_AF-A0A966I0J0-F1
#
_entry.id   AF-A0A966I0J0-F1
#
_cell.length_a   1.000
_cell.length_b   1.000
_cell.length_c   1.000
_cell.angle_alpha   90.00
_cell.angle_beta   90.00
_cell.angle_gamma   90.00
#
_symmetry.space_group_name_H-M   'P 1'
#
loop_
_entity.id
_entity.type
_entity.pdbx_description
1 polymer ?
#
loop_
_entity_poly.entity_id
_entity_poly.type
_entity_poly.pdbx_seq_one_letter_code
_entity_poly.pdbx_strand_id
1 'polypeptide(L)' 'MSGRIRDVDVTYVRDHSPIDDVVGEYVQLKGAGGGQKKGLCPFHDEKTPSFHV' A
#
# COMPACT_ATOMS: atom_id res chain seq x y z
N MET A 1 0.69 -29.75 -4.00
CA MET A 1 0.29 -28.53 -3.28
C MET A 1 1.54 -27.72 -3.06
N SER A 2 1.62 -26.49 -3.56
CA SER A 2 2.77 -25.61 -3.25
C SER A 2 2.82 -25.41 -1.74
N GLY A 3 3.99 -25.63 -1.13
CA GLY A 3 4.17 -25.46 0.32
C GLY A 3 3.89 -24.01 0.74
N ARG A 4 3.48 -23.82 2.00
CA ARG A 4 3.36 -22.49 2.60
C ARG A 4 4.76 -21.85 2.64
N ILE A 5 4.86 -20.62 2.16
CA ILE A 5 6.07 -19.79 2.29
C ILE A 5 6.40 -19.65 3.79
N ARG A 6 7.68 -19.74 4.15
CA ARG A 6 8.10 -19.62 5.56
C ARG A 6 7.81 -18.21 6.05
N ASP A 7 7.42 -18.08 7.31
CA ASP A 7 7.07 -16.76 7.88
C ASP A 7 8.26 -15.78 7.83
N VAL A 8 9.51 -16.27 7.93
CA VAL A 8 10.72 -15.45 7.79
C VAL A 8 10.83 -14.80 6.41
N ASP A 9 10.40 -15.50 5.36
CA ASP A 9 10.44 -14.97 3.99
C ASP A 9 9.29 -13.96 3.79
N VAL A 10 8.13 -14.17 4.43
CA VAL A 10 7.02 -13.22 4.43
C VAL A 10 7.42 -11.91 5.10
N THR A 11 8.08 -11.97 6.26
CA THR A 11 8.59 -10.79 6.97
C THR A 11 9.64 -10.07 6.13
N TYR A 12 10.58 -10.82 5.54
CA TYR A 12 11.59 -10.24 4.66
C TYR A 12 10.98 -9.40 3.53
N VAL A 13 9.96 -9.93 2.84
CA VAL A 13 9.25 -9.19 1.78
C VAL A 13 8.59 -7.93 2.34
N ARG A 14 7.90 -8.01 3.48
CA ARG A 14 7.22 -6.86 4.09
C ARG A 14 8.19 -5.75 4.50
N ASP A 15 9.32 -6.11 5.09
CA ASP A 15 10.31 -5.16 5.57
C ASP A 15 11.03 -4.42 4.43
N HIS A 16 11.11 -5.04 3.24
CA HIS A 16 11.80 -4.50 2.07
C HIS A 16 10.86 -3.95 1.00
N SER A 17 9.55 -3.94 1.26
CA SER A 17 8.55 -3.43 0.32
C SER A 17 7.70 -2.36 1.01
N PRO A 18 8.15 -1.08 1.03
CA PRO A 18 7.36 0.02 1.54
C PRO A 18 5.99 0.03 0.88
N ILE A 19 4.93 0.03 1.70
CA ILE A 19 3.57 -0.18 1.20
C ILE A 19 3.10 0.98 0.31
N ASP A 20 3.60 2.17 0.55
CA ASP A 20 3.37 3.37 -0.24
C ASP A 20 4.01 3.33 -1.63
N ASP A 21 5.14 2.66 -1.78
CA ASP A 21 5.76 2.42 -3.09
C ASP A 21 4.91 1.42 -3.89
N VAL A 22 4.52 0.31 -3.27
CA VAL A 22 3.69 -0.73 -3.91
C VAL A 22 2.33 -0.18 -4.34
N VAL A 23 1.66 0.58 -3.45
CA VAL A 23 0.37 1.20 -3.77
C VAL A 23 0.53 2.32 -4.81
N GLY A 24 1.65 3.06 -4.76
CA GLY A 24 1.92 4.19 -5.64
C GLY A 24 1.98 3.84 -7.12
N GLU A 25 2.22 2.56 -7.46
CA GLU A 25 2.13 2.03 -8.83
C GLU A 25 0.70 2.06 -9.38
N TYR A 26 -0.32 2.05 -8.52
CA TYR A 26 -1.74 1.94 -8.90
C TYR A 26 -2.56 3.17 -8.51
N VAL A 27 -2.21 3.83 -7.40
CA VAL A 27 -2.96 4.96 -6.86
C VAL A 27 -2.04 6.17 -6.76
N GLN A 28 -2.46 7.30 -7.34
CA GLN A 28 -1.73 8.54 -7.19
C GLN A 28 -1.84 9.05 -5.74
N LEU A 29 -0.76 8.91 -4.98
CA LEU A 29 -0.67 9.35 -3.60
C LEU A 29 -0.13 10.79 -3.49
N LYS A 30 -0.66 11.55 -2.52
CA LYS A 30 -0.19 12.89 -2.13
C LYS A 30 0.05 12.93 -0.62
N GLY A 31 1.00 13.76 -0.17
CA GLY A 31 1.26 13.93 1.26
C GLY A 31 0.02 14.44 2.02
N ALA A 32 -0.24 13.84 3.18
CA ALA A 32 -1.38 14.16 4.06
C ALA A 32 -0.95 14.72 5.43
N GLY A 33 0.36 14.95 5.64
CA GLY A 33 0.93 15.40 6.91
C GLY A 33 1.31 14.24 7.83
N GLY A 34 2.24 14.48 8.76
CA GLY A 34 2.68 13.47 9.73
C GLY A 34 3.33 12.21 9.13
N GLY A 35 3.85 12.29 7.89
CA GLY A 35 4.39 11.14 7.16
C GLY A 35 3.35 10.33 6.38
N GLN A 36 2.06 10.63 6.55
CA GLN A 36 0.99 9.90 5.86
C GLN A 36 0.84 10.34 4.41
N LYS A 37 0.34 9.43 3.58
CA LYS A 37 -0.02 9.65 2.19
C LYS A 37 -1.51 9.36 1.98
N LYS A 38 -2.13 10.02 1.01
CA LYS A 38 -3.53 9.77 0.65
C LYS A 38 -3.80 9.87 -0.85
N GLY A 39 -4.82 9.15 -1.32
CA GLY A 39 -5.25 9.11 -2.72
C GLY A 39 -6.75 8.85 -2.86
N LEU A 40 -7.23 8.78 -4.11
CA LEU A 40 -8.59 8.31 -4.41
C LEU A 40 -8.68 6.81 -4.13
N CYS A 41 -9.81 6.35 -3.59
CA CYS A 41 -10.00 4.93 -3.31
C CYS A 41 -10.13 4.13 -4.61
N PRO A 42 -9.33 3.07 -4.82
CA PRO A 42 -9.47 2.20 -6.00
C PRO A 42 -10.67 1.24 -5.91
N PHE A 43 -11.36 1.20 -4.77
CA PHE A 43 -12.47 0.26 -4.52
C PHE A 43 -13.86 0.88 -4.63
N HIS A 44 -13.96 2.22 -4.66
CA HIS A 44 -15.22 2.94 -4.74
C HIS A 44 -15.09 4.10 -5.72
N ASP A 45 -16.13 4.37 -6.50
CA ASP A 45 -16.17 5.50 -7.44
C ASP A 45 -16.53 6.79 -6.69
N GLU A 46 -15.51 7.48 -6.18
CA GLU A 46 -15.64 8.71 -5.41
C GLU A 46 -14.72 9.82 -5.95
N LYS A 47 -15.07 11.08 -5.65
CA LYS A 47 -14.32 12.26 -6.12
C LYS A 47 -13.37 12.84 -5.08
N THR A 48 -13.47 12.39 -3.83
CA THR A 48 -12.70 12.93 -2.71
C THR A 48 -11.69 11.87 -2.26
N PRO A 49 -10.41 12.22 -2.05
CA PRO A 49 -9.42 11.27 -1.54
C PRO A 49 -9.80 10.72 -0.15
N SER A 50 -10.10 9.42 -0.07
CA SER A 50 -10.42 8.71 1.18
C SER A 50 -9.45 7.57 1.52
N PHE A 51 -8.58 7.20 0.59
CA PHE A 51 -7.63 6.10 0.77
C PHE A 51 -6.36 6.61 1.44
N HIS A 52 -6.02 6.05 2.61
CA HIS A 52 -4.87 6.45 3.42
C HIS A 52 -3.81 5.35 3.37
N VAL A 53 -2.56 5.78 3.26
CA VAL A 53 -1.37 4.94 3.32
C VAL A 53 -0.42 5.52 4.35
#